data_AF-A0A3M1UTK2-F1
#
_entry.id   AF-A0A3M1UTK2-F1
#
_cell.length_a   1.000
_cell.length_b   1.000
_cell.length_c   1.000
_cell.angle_alpha   90.00
_cell.angle_beta   90.00
_cell.angle_gamma   90.00
#
_symmetry.space_group_name_H-M   'P 1'
#
loop_
_entity.id
_entity.type
_entity.pdbx_description
1 polymer ?
#
loop_
_entity_poly.entity_id
_entity_poly.type
_entity_poly.pdbx_seq_one_letter_code
_entity_poly.pdbx_strand_id
1 'polypeptide(L)'
;MAAGFLADENGLILSAELVLLLTLGVLAVLVGLNEFAVAVNTELNDLSNAFGRLSQDYSFTGFQGDSEGGKRKSSYAGTTFHDQVDNCDLNGSCDIVIGATPWSGTVGGEWSFTGFGW
;
A
#
# COMPACT_ATOMS: atom_id res chain seq x y z
N MET A 1 -45.54 40.07 17.51
CA MET A 1 -45.56 38.83 16.70
C MET A 1 -45.96 39.16 15.26
N ALA A 2 -45.28 40.10 14.59
CA ALA A 2 -45.58 40.52 13.21
C ALA A 2 -44.58 41.60 12.73
N ALA A 3 -43.26 41.42 12.91
CA ALA A 3 -42.30 42.09 12.02
C ALA A 3 -42.27 41.42 10.62
N GLY A 4 -43.08 40.37 10.42
CA GLY A 4 -44.24 40.40 9.52
C GLY A 4 -43.96 40.34 8.03
N PHE A 5 -43.21 41.30 7.50
CA PHE A 5 -42.93 41.45 6.09
C PHE A 5 -41.80 42.49 5.96
N LEU A 6 -40.69 42.26 6.69
CA LEU A 6 -39.40 42.93 6.46
C LEU A 6 -38.32 41.99 5.90
N ALA A 7 -38.57 41.28 4.81
CA ALA A 7 -39.73 41.34 3.93
C ALA A 7 -39.66 40.21 2.94
N ASP A 8 -40.81 39.57 2.68
CA ASP A 8 -41.02 38.32 1.93
C ASP A 8 -40.33 38.24 0.56
N GLU A 9 -39.84 39.34 0.03
CA GLU A 9 -39.06 39.40 -1.21
C GLU A 9 -37.54 39.21 -0.96
N ASN A 10 -36.97 39.96 -0.01
CA ASN A 10 -35.51 40.00 0.22
C ASN A 10 -34.97 38.73 0.88
N GLY A 11 -35.74 38.12 1.78
CA GLY A 11 -35.40 36.83 2.38
C GLY A 11 -35.50 35.67 1.38
N LEU A 12 -36.47 35.72 0.46
CA LEU A 12 -36.63 34.75 -0.62
C LEU A 12 -35.44 34.80 -1.60
N ILE A 13 -34.98 36.00 -1.96
CA ILE A 13 -33.84 36.20 -2.86
C ILE A 13 -32.55 35.69 -2.24
N LEU A 14 -32.29 36.01 -0.96
CA LEU A 14 -31.09 35.54 -0.26
C LEU A 14 -31.12 34.02 -0.02
N SER A 15 -32.28 33.42 0.28
CA SER A 15 -32.40 31.96 0.38
C SER A 15 -32.26 31.27 -0.98
N ALA A 16 -32.76 31.87 -2.07
CA ALA A 16 -32.57 31.36 -3.42
C ALA A 16 -31.10 31.41 -3.84
N GLU A 17 -30.40 32.49 -3.51
CA GLU A 17 -28.96 32.65 -3.76
C GLU A 17 -28.14 31.65 -2.92
N LEU A 18 -28.46 31.48 -1.64
CA LEU A 18 -27.76 30.52 -0.78
C LEU A 18 -28.00 29.06 -1.21
N VAL A 19 -29.19 28.73 -1.70
CA VAL A 19 -29.47 27.41 -2.32
C VAL A 19 -28.66 27.22 -3.60
N LEU A 20 -28.52 28.26 -4.43
CA LEU A 20 -27.68 28.21 -5.62
C LEU A 20 -26.19 28.04 -5.27
N LEU A 21 -25.70 28.73 -4.24
CA LEU A 21 -24.32 28.55 -3.76
C LEU A 21 -24.11 27.19 -3.09
N LEU A 22 -25.11 26.68 -2.36
CA LEU A 22 -25.05 25.36 -1.73
C LEU A 22 -25.03 24.26 -2.79
N THR A 23 -25.84 24.37 -3.83
CA THR A 23 -25.83 23.42 -4.96
C THR A 23 -24.54 23.51 -5.77
N LEU A 24 -23.99 24.71 -6.00
CA LEU A 24 -22.66 24.89 -6.59
C LEU A 24 -21.56 24.27 -5.71
N GLY A 25 -21.66 24.42 -4.39
CA GLY A 25 -20.75 23.80 -3.42
C GLY A 25 -20.82 22.28 -3.43
N VAL A 26 -22.03 21.70 -3.51
CA VAL A 26 -22.21 20.24 -3.65
C VAL A 26 -21.60 19.75 -4.96
N LEU A 27 -21.79 20.46 -6.08
CA LEU A 27 -21.16 20.11 -7.35
C LEU A 27 -19.63 20.22 -7.29
N ALA A 28 -19.10 21.23 -6.60
CA ALA A 28 -17.66 21.39 -6.40
C ALA A 28 -17.07 20.23 -5.59
N VAL A 29 -17.76 19.76 -4.54
CA VAL A 29 -17.32 18.59 -3.76
C VAL A 29 -17.46 17.30 -4.57
N LEU A 30 -18.50 17.15 -5.39
CA LEU A 30 -18.68 15.97 -6.24
C LEU A 30 -17.54 15.82 -7.25
N VAL A 31 -17.21 16.90 -7.96
CA VAL A 31 -16.09 16.90 -8.92
C VAL A 31 -14.76 16.74 -8.18
N GLY A 32 -14.57 17.47 -7.08
CA GLY A 32 -13.34 17.40 -6.28
C GLY A 32 -13.10 16.00 -5.71
N LEU A 33 -14.14 15.32 -5.20
CA LEU A 33 -14.00 13.97 -4.65
C LEU A 33 -13.76 12.92 -5.74
N ASN A 34 -14.30 13.12 -6.94
CA ASN A 34 -14.08 12.21 -8.06
C ASN A 34 -12.61 12.22 -8.51
N GLU A 35 -12.05 13.40 -8.72
CA GLU A 35 -10.62 13.54 -9.09
C GLU A 35 -9.70 13.14 -7.93
N PHE A 36 -10.09 13.42 -6.68
CA PHE A 36 -9.35 12.97 -5.51
C PHE A 36 -9.27 11.44 -5.41
N ALA A 37 -10.37 10.74 -5.68
CA ALA A 37 -10.38 9.29 -5.67
C ALA A 37 -9.48 8.70 -6.76
N VAL A 38 -9.46 9.28 -7.95
CA VAL A 38 -8.57 8.85 -9.04
C VAL A 38 -7.10 9.13 -8.66
N ALA A 39 -6.80 10.34 -8.19
CA ALA A 39 -5.44 10.72 -7.81
C ALA A 39 -4.88 9.84 -6.69
N VAL A 40 -5.66 9.57 -5.63
CA VAL A 40 -5.22 8.69 -4.54
C VAL A 40 -4.99 7.27 -5.04
N ASN A 41 -5.84 6.74 -5.91
CA ASN A 41 -5.63 5.40 -6.47
C ASN A 41 -4.37 5.33 -7.33
N THR A 42 -4.08 6.36 -8.13
CA THR A 42 -2.84 6.43 -8.91
C THR A 42 -1.60 6.49 -8.00
N GLU A 43 -1.61 7.32 -6.96
CA GLU A 43 -0.48 7.40 -6.02
C GLU A 43 -0.30 6.10 -5.23
N LEU A 44 -1.39 5.45 -4.82
CA LEU A 44 -1.33 4.14 -4.17
C LEU A 44 -0.81 3.04 -5.09
N ASN A 45 -1.07 3.16 -6.40
CA ASN A 45 -0.50 2.29 -7.42
C ASN A 45 1.03 2.41 -7.45
N ASP A 46 1.51 3.64 -7.50
CA ASP A 46 2.93 3.94 -7.56
C ASP A 46 3.63 3.55 -6.26
N LEU A 47 2.98 3.76 -5.10
CA LEU A 47 3.45 3.23 -3.81
C LEU A 47 3.52 1.70 -3.81
N SER A 48 2.49 1.01 -4.32
CA SER A 48 2.49 -0.46 -4.39
C SER A 48 3.62 -0.99 -5.26
N ASN A 49 3.88 -0.36 -6.41
CA ASN A 49 4.99 -0.71 -7.28
C ASN A 49 6.35 -0.45 -6.59
N ALA A 50 6.47 0.66 -5.85
CA ALA A 50 7.67 0.95 -5.08
C ALA A 50 7.93 -0.09 -3.98
N PHE A 51 6.89 -0.56 -3.27
CA PHE A 51 7.02 -1.63 -2.28
C PHE A 51 7.33 -2.98 -2.90
N GLY A 52 6.70 -3.34 -4.03
CA GLY A 52 7.00 -4.58 -4.75
C GLY A 52 8.40 -4.64 -5.35
N ARG A 53 9.07 -3.49 -5.54
CA ARG A 53 10.47 -3.45 -5.98
C ARG A 53 11.50 -3.64 -4.86
N LEU A 54 11.06 -3.73 -3.61
CA LEU A 54 11.95 -4.02 -2.49
C LEU A 54 12.25 -5.53 -2.48
N SER A 55 13.53 -5.89 -2.37
CA SER A 55 13.91 -7.28 -2.14
C SER A 55 13.48 -7.69 -0.73
N GLN A 56 12.59 -8.68 -0.62
CA GLN A 56 12.09 -9.22 0.65
C GLN A 56 12.94 -10.42 1.17
N ASP A 57 14.13 -10.60 0.59
CA ASP A 57 15.11 -11.62 0.98
C ASP A 57 15.92 -11.22 2.22
N TYR A 58 16.16 -12.17 3.13
CA TYR A 58 17.08 -11.96 4.25
C TYR A 58 17.88 -13.20 4.62
N SER A 59 19.14 -12.99 5.00
CA SER A 59 20.07 -14.04 5.42
C SER A 59 20.88 -13.61 6.63
N PHE A 60 21.06 -14.49 7.60
CA PHE A 60 22.06 -14.32 8.66
C PHE A 60 22.98 -15.54 8.75
N THR A 61 24.26 -15.25 9.00
CA THR A 61 25.31 -16.27 8.99
C THR A 61 25.33 -17.07 10.29
N GLY A 62 25.60 -18.37 10.18
CA GLY A 62 25.98 -19.20 11.32
C GLY A 62 27.41 -18.92 11.80
N PHE A 63 27.75 -19.37 12.99
CA PHE A 63 29.10 -19.27 13.54
C PHE A 63 29.70 -20.66 13.75
N GLN A 64 30.97 -20.83 13.43
CA GLN A 64 31.73 -22.05 13.71
C GLN A 64 32.98 -21.73 14.53
N GLY A 65 33.19 -22.50 15.60
CA GLY A 65 34.38 -22.45 16.43
C GLY A 65 35.32 -23.59 16.06
N ASP A 66 36.40 -23.26 15.37
CA ASP A 66 37.48 -24.21 15.04
C ASP A 66 38.64 -24.05 16.04
N SER A 67 39.18 -25.18 16.50
CA SER A 67 40.36 -25.21 17.38
C SER A 67 41.65 -25.37 16.58
N GLU A 68 42.74 -24.83 17.12
CA GLU A 68 44.10 -25.11 16.64
C GLU A 68 44.31 -26.64 16.61
N GLY A 69 44.49 -27.20 15.40
CA GLY A 69 44.47 -28.66 15.16
C GLY A 69 43.29 -29.19 14.34
N GLY A 70 42.41 -28.33 13.81
CA GLY A 70 41.36 -28.72 12.84
C GLY A 70 40.17 -29.45 13.44
N LYS A 71 40.00 -29.38 14.77
CA LYS A 71 38.86 -29.96 15.49
C LYS A 71 37.75 -28.92 15.60
N ARG A 72 36.56 -29.24 15.08
CA ARG A 72 35.34 -28.43 15.22
C ARG A 72 34.84 -28.58 16.66
N LYS A 73 34.65 -27.47 17.39
CA LYS A 73 34.24 -27.49 18.80
C LYS A 73 32.77 -27.08 19.00
N SER A 74 32.28 -26.19 18.16
CA SER A 74 30.90 -25.70 18.21
C SER A 74 30.52 -25.17 16.84
N SER A 75 29.30 -25.43 16.41
CA SER A 75 28.71 -24.79 15.23
C SER A 75 27.28 -24.36 15.55
N TYR A 76 26.89 -23.21 15.02
CA TYR A 76 25.52 -22.72 15.03
C TYR A 76 25.09 -22.45 13.59
N ALA A 77 23.90 -22.94 13.23
CA ALA A 77 23.33 -22.81 11.89
C ALA A 77 22.88 -21.37 11.61
N GLY A 78 23.22 -20.84 10.44
CA GLY A 78 22.58 -19.65 9.89
C GLY A 78 21.24 -20.01 9.26
N THR A 79 20.39 -19.01 9.05
CA THR A 79 19.16 -19.18 8.27
C THR A 79 19.08 -18.14 7.18
N THR A 80 18.41 -18.53 6.11
CA THR A 80 18.12 -17.65 4.98
C THR A 80 16.68 -17.86 4.57
N PHE A 81 16.01 -16.76 4.30
CA PHE A 81 14.72 -16.71 3.66
C PHE A 81 14.90 -16.10 2.28
N HIS A 82 14.53 -16.86 1.26
CA HIS A 82 14.49 -16.38 -0.11
C HIS A 82 13.02 -16.24 -0.53
N ASP A 83 12.58 -15.01 -0.72
CA ASP A 83 11.27 -14.71 -1.24
C ASP A 83 11.13 -15.22 -2.68
N GLN A 84 9.93 -15.69 -3.02
CA GLN A 84 9.66 -16.16 -4.38
C GLN A 84 9.11 -15.03 -5.22
N VAL A 85 9.57 -15.01 -6.47
CA VAL A 85 9.16 -14.02 -7.46
C VAL A 85 7.65 -14.01 -7.60
N ASP A 86 7.03 -12.88 -7.33
CA ASP A 86 5.58 -12.69 -7.42
C ASP A 86 5.16 -11.60 -8.41
N ASN A 87 3.89 -11.23 -8.35
CA ASN A 87 3.26 -10.28 -9.25
C ASN A 87 3.69 -8.82 -8.97
N CYS A 88 4.97 -8.53 -9.08
CA CYS A 88 5.58 -7.20 -9.20
C CYS A 88 7.09 -7.23 -9.41
N ASP A 89 7.71 -8.41 -9.41
CA ASP A 89 9.18 -8.54 -9.37
C ASP A 89 9.84 -8.58 -10.75
N LEU A 90 9.14 -9.12 -11.77
CA LEU A 90 9.67 -9.31 -13.13
C LEU A 90 9.18 -8.28 -14.14
N ASN A 91 8.13 -7.52 -13.82
CA ASN A 91 7.50 -6.57 -14.74
C ASN A 91 7.65 -5.13 -14.23
N GLY A 92 7.85 -4.17 -15.13
CA GLY A 92 8.16 -2.79 -14.77
C GLY A 92 6.98 -2.00 -14.15
N SER A 93 5.76 -2.52 -14.24
CA SER A 93 4.55 -1.88 -13.73
C SER A 93 3.55 -2.91 -13.23
N CYS A 94 3.00 -2.69 -12.05
CA CYS A 94 1.90 -3.47 -11.49
C CYS A 94 0.78 -2.51 -11.09
N ASP A 95 -0.42 -2.78 -11.57
CA ASP A 95 -1.62 -2.04 -11.20
C ASP A 95 -2.28 -2.74 -10.01
N ILE A 96 -2.65 -1.99 -8.96
CA ILE A 96 -3.62 -2.40 -7.95
C ILE A 96 -4.99 -2.55 -8.64
N VAL A 97 -5.17 -3.63 -9.39
CA VAL A 97 -6.48 -4.00 -9.89
C VAL A 97 -7.24 -4.66 -8.74
N ILE A 98 -8.38 -4.09 -8.35
CA ILE A 98 -9.36 -4.77 -7.51
C ILE A 98 -9.90 -5.95 -8.33
N GLY A 99 -9.30 -7.11 -8.14
CA GLY A 99 -9.54 -8.29 -8.99
C GLY A 99 -8.28 -8.82 -9.67
N ALA A 100 -7.11 -8.68 -9.05
CA ALA A 100 -5.93 -9.47 -9.41
C ALA A 100 -6.38 -10.91 -9.66
N THR A 101 -6.22 -11.39 -10.90
CA THR A 101 -6.38 -12.81 -11.21
C THR A 101 -5.53 -13.58 -10.22
N PRO A 102 -6.03 -14.66 -9.60
CA PRO A 102 -5.26 -15.40 -8.62
C PRO A 102 -3.92 -15.77 -9.26
N TRP A 103 -2.85 -15.20 -8.74
CA TRP A 103 -1.50 -15.56 -9.15
C TRP A 103 -1.35 -17.06 -8.96
N SER A 104 -1.11 -17.77 -10.07
CA SER A 104 -0.96 -19.23 -10.11
C SER A 104 0.46 -19.67 -9.73
N GLY A 105 1.20 -18.86 -8.97
CA GLY A 105 2.47 -19.22 -8.38
C GLY A 105 2.33 -19.49 -6.87
N THR A 106 3.28 -20.24 -6.32
CA THR A 106 3.42 -20.47 -4.88
C THR A 106 3.51 -19.13 -4.15
N VAL A 107 2.57 -18.87 -3.24
CA VAL A 107 2.67 -17.72 -2.34
C VAL A 107 3.65 -18.06 -1.21
N GLY A 108 4.77 -17.35 -1.17
CA GLY A 108 5.72 -17.39 -0.06
C GLY A 108 7.13 -17.83 -0.43
N GLY A 109 8.10 -17.28 0.31
CA GLY A 109 9.51 -17.63 0.21
C GLY A 109 9.89 -18.96 0.84
N GLU A 110 11.06 -19.45 0.44
CA GLU A 110 11.67 -20.69 0.93
C GLU A 110 12.65 -20.40 2.07
N TRP A 111 12.55 -21.21 3.14
CA TRP A 111 13.47 -21.18 4.26
C TRP A 111 14.55 -22.25 4.09
N SER A 112 15.82 -21.84 4.19
CA SER A 112 16.96 -22.75 4.19
C SER A 112 17.82 -22.58 5.45
N PHE A 113 18.25 -23.72 6.00
CA PHE A 113 19.11 -23.79 7.18
C PHE A 113 20.45 -24.40 6.78
N THR A 114 21.57 -23.77 7.16
CA THR A 114 22.88 -24.42 7.03
C THR A 114 22.97 -25.50 8.11
N GLY A 115 22.87 -26.78 7.75
CA GLY A 115 22.73 -27.89 8.70
C GLY A 115 23.72 -27.90 9.87
N PHE A 116 23.28 -28.44 11.03
CA PHE A 116 24.08 -28.60 12.23
C PHE A 116 25.13 -29.70 12.06
N GLY A 117 26.41 -29.40 12.30
CA GLY A 117 27.50 -30.38 12.30
C GLY A 117 28.27 -30.37 13.63
N TRP A 118 28.36 -31.54 14.28
CA TRP A 118 29.13 -31.76 15.51
C TRP A 118 30.57 -32.12 15.20
#